data_AF-A0A916CEM3-F1
#
_entry.id   AF-A0A916CEM3-F1
#
_cell.length_a   1.000
_cell.length_b   1.000
_cell.length_c   1.000
_cell.angle_alpha   90.00
_cell.angle_beta   90.00
_cell.angle_gamma   90.00
#
_symmetry.space_group_name_H-M   'P 1'
#
loop_
_entity.id
_entity.type
_entity.pdbx_description
1 polymer ?
#
loop_
_entity_poly.entity_id
_entity_poly.type
_entity_poly.pdbx_seq_one_letter_code
_entity_poly.pdbx_strand_id
1 'polypeptide(L)' 'MTKRLKVGVIFGGKSAEHEVSINSAQNVMRALDTNKYEVVPLGISKEGRWLT' A
#
# COMPACT_ATOMS: atom_id res chain seq x y z
N MET A 1 12.18 -13.03 -19.82
CA MET A 1 12.01 -12.16 -18.64
C MET A 1 10.85 -12.69 -17.84
N THR A 2 11.07 -13.10 -16.59
CA THR A 2 9.99 -13.48 -15.67
C THR A 2 9.19 -12.23 -15.30
N LYS A 3 7.87 -12.29 -15.50
CA LYS A 3 6.97 -11.19 -15.16
C LYS A 3 6.94 -11.01 -13.64
N ARG A 4 7.20 -9.79 -13.15
CA ARG A 4 7.07 -9.46 -11.72
C ARG A 4 5.61 -9.60 -11.28
N LEU A 5 5.39 -10.11 -10.07
CA LEU A 5 4.05 -10.21 -9.50
C LEU A 5 3.58 -8.82 -9.06
N LYS A 6 2.37 -8.42 -9.46
CA LYS A 6 1.77 -7.17 -8.99
C LYS A 6 1.19 -7.36 -7.59
N VAL A 7 1.56 -6.49 -6.66
CA VAL A 7 1.11 -6.53 -5.27
C VAL A 7 0.40 -5.22 -4.94
N GLY A 8 -0.92 -5.29 -4.71
CA GLY A 8 -1.70 -4.16 -4.22
C GLY A 8 -1.55 -4.01 -2.71
N VAL A 9 -1.13 -2.82 -2.25
CA VAL A 9 -1.03 -2.51 -0.81
C VAL A 9 -2.15 -1.53 -0.46
N ILE A 10 -3.15 -2.00 0.27
CA ILE A 10 -4.30 -1.20 0.71
C ILE A 10 -4.03 -0.63 2.11
N PHE A 11 -4.22 0.68 2.30
CA PHE A 11 -3.90 1.35 3.56
C PHE A 11 -4.71 2.62 3.81
N GLY A 12 -4.60 3.17 5.03
CA GLY A 12 -5.33 4.34 5.50
C GLY A 12 -6.68 3.93 6.12
N GLY A 13 -7.76 4.50 5.61
CA GLY A 13 -9.13 4.21 6.02
C GLY A 13 -9.71 5.20 7.04
N LYS A 14 -11.01 5.08 7.28
CA LYS A 14 -11.75 5.86 8.30
C LYS A 14 -11.55 5.22 9.68
N SER A 15 -10.39 5.44 10.26
CA SER A 15 -9.99 4.94 11.59
C SER A 15 -9.12 5.96 12.31
N ALA A 16 -9.10 5.92 13.65
CA ALA A 16 -8.11 6.66 14.45
C ALA A 16 -6.67 6.26 14.12
N GLU A 17 -6.46 5.04 13.60
CA GLU A 17 -5.17 4.49 13.21
C GLU A 17 -4.78 4.80 11.75
N HIS A 18 -5.46 5.74 11.08
CA HIS A 18 -5.19 6.09 9.68
C HIS A 18 -3.70 6.34 9.39
N GLU A 19 -3.04 7.15 10.23
CA GLU A 19 -1.63 7.48 10.06
C GLU A 19 -0.72 6.26 10.36
N VAL A 20 -1.12 5.41 11.30
CA VAL A 20 -0.40 4.16 11.61
C VAL A 20 -0.46 3.20 10.42
N SER A 21 -1.63 3.09 9.77
CA SER A 21 -1.81 2.30 8.55
C SER A 21 -0.94 2.82 7.40
N ILE A 22 -0.88 4.15 7.20
CA ILE A 22 0.00 4.77 6.19
C ILE A 22 1.48 4.42 6.46
N ASN A 23 1.96 4.61 7.69
CA ASN A 23 3.35 4.33 8.06
C ASN A 23 3.69 2.84 7.88
N SER A 24 2.76 1.96 8.26
CA SER A 24 2.91 0.50 8.09
C SER A 24 3.02 0.13 6.61
N ALA A 25 2.16 0.69 5.77
CA ALA A 25 2.18 0.46 4.33
C ALA A 25 3.49 0.95 3.69
N GLN A 26 4.00 2.12 4.08
CA GLN A 26 5.29 2.61 3.61
C GLN A 26 6.43 1.64 3.94
N ASN A 27 6.45 1.10 5.16
CA ASN A 27 7.47 0.12 5.57
C ASN A 27 7.37 -1.18 4.77
N VAL A 28 6.16 -1.71 4.56
CA VAL A 28 5.93 -2.90 3.72
C VAL A 28 6.39 -2.66 2.29
N MET A 29 5.98 -1.55 1.67
CA MET A 29 6.36 -1.22 0.29
C MET A 29 7.87 -1.05 0.11
N ARG A 30 8.57 -0.48 1.10
CA ARG A 30 10.04 -0.36 1.11
C ARG A 30 10.76 -1.71 1.28
N ALA A 31 10.15 -2.66 1.98
CA ALA A 31 10.74 -3.97 2.25
C ALA A 31 10.52 -5.00 1.12
N LEU A 32 9.58 -4.74 0.20
CA LEU A 32 9.30 -5.65 -0.92
C LEU A 32 10.46 -5.71 -1.92
N ASP A 33 10.84 -6.93 -2.31
CA ASP A 33 11.86 -7.18 -3.34
C ASP A 33 11.37 -6.71 -4.71
N THR A 34 11.97 -5.63 -5.21
CA THR A 34 11.61 -4.96 -6.47
C THR A 34 11.95 -5.79 -7.72
N ASN A 35 12.77 -6.84 -7.58
CA ASN A 35 13.02 -7.80 -8.65
C ASN A 35 11.89 -8.82 -8.79
N LYS A 36 11.15 -9.07 -7.71
CA LYS A 36 10.03 -10.02 -7.68
C LYS A 36 8.68 -9.33 -7.82
N TYR A 37 8.55 -8.13 -7.28
CA TYR A 37 7.26 -7.46 -7.12
C TYR A 37 7.20 -6.09 -7.80
N GLU A 38 6.04 -5.80 -8.38
CA GLU A 38 5.62 -4.47 -8.79
C GLU A 38 4.51 -4.02 -7.83
N VAL A 39 4.79 -2.99 -7.04
CA VAL A 39 3.91 -2.53 -5.96
C VAL A 39 2.90 -1.51 -6.49
N VAL A 40 1.62 -1.69 -6.15
CA VAL A 40 0.53 -0.77 -6.47
C VAL A 40 -0.06 -0.25 -5.16
N PRO A 41 0.17 1.01 -4.78
CA PRO A 41 -0.43 1.60 -3.58
C PRO A 41 -1.91 1.88 -3.82
N LEU A 42 -2.76 1.56 -2.83
CA LEU A 42 -4.21 1.77 -2.86
C LEU A 42 -4.63 2.45 -1.55
N GLY A 43 -4.71 3.78 -1.56
CA GLY A 43 -5.01 4.55 -0.37
C GLY A 43 -6.51 4.66 -0.11
N ILE A 44 -6.92 4.72 1.15
CA ILE A 44 -8.28 5.09 1.56
C ILE A 44 -8.19 6.31 2.47
N SER A 45 -8.89 7.39 2.14
CA SER A 45 -8.91 8.63 2.92
C SER A 45 -9.62 8.46 4.28
N LYS A 46 -9.49 9.45 5.17
CA LYS A 46 -10.22 9.47 6.46
C LYS A 46 -11.74 9.56 6.29
N GLU A 47 -12.21 9.96 5.11
CA GLU A 47 -13.63 9.97 4.75
C GLU A 47 -14.09 8.66 4.10
N GLY A 48 -13.18 7.68 3.93
CA GLY A 48 -13.46 6.41 3.28
C GLY A 48 -13.40 6.46 1.75
N ARG A 49 -12.87 7.53 1.16
CA ARG A 49 -12.72 7.65 -0.30
C ARG A 49 -11.46 6.92 -0.76
N TRP A 50 -11.59 6.14 -1.82
CA TRP A 50 -10.44 5.48 -2.44
C TRP A 50 -9.60 6.48 -3.22
N LEU A 51 -8.29 6.40 -3.03
CA LEU A 51 -7.25 7.14 -3.73
C LEU A 51 -6.48 6.09 -4.56
N THR A 52 -6.93 5.90 -5.79
CA THR A 52 -6.37 4.94 -6.76
C THR A 52 -5.53 5.65 -7.80
#